data_AF-A0A382CWU2-F1
#
_entry.id   AF-A0A382CWU2-F1
#
_cell.length_a   1.000
_cell.length_b   1.000
_cell.length_c   1.000
_cell.angle_alpha   90.00
_cell.angle_beta   90.00
_cell.angle_gamma   90.00
#
_symmetry.space_group_name_H-M   'P 1'
#
loop_
_entity.id
_entity.type
_entity.pdbx_description
1 polymer ?
#
loop_
_entity_poly.entity_id
_entity_poly.type
_entity_poly.pdbx_seq_one_letter_code
_entity_poly.pdbx_strand_id
1 'polypeptide(L)'
;VLLEKTRGGTKVLNAGIRLVPEQHKAYDPELIGKPLWVMAVKELMREMKVNPKRVKNLITGLNGTNVSVKQITTMDMPEDELFSSMTFEARKHIPMDGSDAIIDFQVFGPNPKEVDKIDVGLVACTKKVSNAHIDLLKEVGFTPGIVDADPIAITNAFGNANEFPEEGAIVLLDIGSVSSSLVVWGRKDQFFTRDIPIGGYHFISDLS
;
A
#
# COMPACT_ATOMS: atom_id res chain seq x y z
N VAL A 1 -12.97 -3.19 -4.74
CA VAL A 1 -13.99 -2.32 -5.37
C VAL A 1 -13.79 -2.35 -6.88
N LEU A 2 -14.86 -2.34 -7.68
CA LEU A 2 -14.80 -2.17 -9.13
C LEU A 2 -15.19 -0.74 -9.49
N LEU A 3 -14.29 -0.05 -10.20
CA LEU A 3 -14.42 1.36 -10.53
C LEU A 3 -14.44 1.56 -12.05
N GLU A 4 -15.18 2.56 -12.51
CA GLU A 4 -15.18 3.05 -13.88
C GLU A 4 -14.82 4.53 -13.91
N LYS A 5 -13.82 4.89 -14.72
CA LYS A 5 -13.47 6.29 -14.96
C LYS A 5 -14.41 6.87 -15.99
N THR A 6 -15.12 7.93 -15.63
CA THR A 6 -16.05 8.67 -16.48
C THR A 6 -15.53 10.08 -16.73
N ARG A 7 -16.14 10.83 -17.66
CA ARG A 7 -15.77 12.23 -17.94
C ARG A 7 -15.94 13.16 -16.72
N GLY A 8 -16.82 12.81 -15.79
CA GLY A 8 -17.13 13.60 -14.59
C GLY A 8 -16.51 13.08 -13.29
N GLY A 9 -15.61 12.10 -13.35
CA GLY A 9 -14.98 11.50 -12.17
C GLY A 9 -15.06 9.98 -12.15
N THR A 10 -14.99 9.39 -10.96
CA THR A 10 -14.93 7.93 -10.76
C THR A 10 -16.28 7.40 -10.27
N LYS A 11 -16.81 6.36 -10.92
CA LYS A 11 -18.04 5.69 -10.51
C LYS A 11 -17.76 4.32 -9.91
N VAL A 12 -18.39 4.01 -8.78
CA VAL A 12 -18.36 2.66 -8.21
C VAL A 12 -19.37 1.77 -8.95
N LEU A 13 -18.88 0.71 -9.59
CA LEU A 13 -19.71 -0.28 -10.29
C LEU A 13 -20.16 -1.40 -9.35
N ASN A 14 -19.27 -1.84 -8.46
CA ASN A 14 -19.53 -2.93 -7.53
C ASN A 14 -18.55 -2.85 -6.34
N ALA A 15 -18.99 -3.22 -5.15
CA ALA A 15 -18.16 -3.34 -3.96
C ALA A 15 -18.61 -4.56 -3.16
N GLY A 16 -17.67 -5.22 -2.51
CA GLY A 16 -17.94 -6.36 -1.66
C GLY A 16 -16.84 -6.48 -0.61
N ILE A 17 -17.23 -7.04 0.52
CA ILE A 17 -16.35 -7.29 1.67
C ILE A 17 -16.60 -8.72 2.09
N ARG A 18 -15.53 -9.48 2.29
CA ARG A 18 -15.57 -10.84 2.81
C ARG A 18 -14.58 -10.90 3.97
N LEU A 19 -15.06 -11.34 5.13
CA LEU A 19 -14.17 -11.62 6.25
C LEU A 19 -13.24 -12.77 5.87
N VAL A 20 -12.04 -12.78 6.44
CA VAL A 20 -11.11 -13.91 6.34
C VAL A 20 -11.06 -14.63 7.69
N PRO A 21 -11.88 -15.67 7.92
CA PRO A 21 -11.67 -16.55 9.06
C PRO A 21 -11.86 -18.05 8.76
N GLU A 22 -11.27 -18.87 9.63
CA GLU A 22 -11.77 -20.22 9.91
C GLU A 22 -13.13 -20.11 10.60
N GLN A 23 -14.14 -20.83 10.09
CA GLN A 23 -15.44 -20.90 10.76
C GLN A 23 -15.25 -21.47 12.18
N HIS A 24 -15.83 -20.81 13.19
CA HIS A 24 -15.89 -21.26 14.59
C HIS A 24 -14.61 -21.10 15.45
N LYS A 25 -13.65 -20.25 15.08
CA LYS A 25 -12.54 -19.86 15.96
C LYS A 25 -12.44 -18.35 16.17
N ALA A 26 -11.81 -17.95 17.27
CA ALA A 26 -11.40 -16.57 17.47
C ALA A 26 -10.44 -16.14 16.36
N TYR A 27 -10.51 -14.87 15.97
CA TYR A 27 -9.59 -14.31 14.99
C TYR A 27 -8.17 -14.28 15.58
N ASP A 28 -7.24 -14.96 14.92
CA ASP A 28 -5.83 -14.95 15.26
C ASP A 28 -5.04 -14.68 13.96
N PRO A 29 -4.40 -13.50 13.82
CA PRO A 29 -3.69 -13.13 12.61
C PRO A 29 -2.51 -14.06 12.29
N GLU A 30 -1.91 -14.71 13.29
CA GLU A 30 -0.78 -15.62 13.09
C GLU A 30 -1.21 -16.94 12.42
N LEU A 31 -2.48 -17.32 12.58
CA LEU A 31 -3.04 -18.53 11.97
C LEU A 31 -3.54 -18.30 10.54
N ILE A 32 -3.58 -17.05 10.05
CA ILE A 32 -4.10 -16.73 8.72
C ILE A 32 -3.03 -16.91 7.64
N GLY A 33 -2.97 -18.11 7.09
CA GLY A 33 -2.10 -18.45 5.96
C GLY A 33 -2.69 -18.10 4.59
N LYS A 34 -1.82 -18.18 3.55
CA LYS A 34 -2.18 -18.02 2.13
C LYS A 34 -3.46 -18.78 1.71
N PRO A 35 -3.70 -20.05 2.10
CA PRO A 35 -4.90 -20.77 1.66
C PRO A 35 -6.22 -20.11 2.09
N LEU A 36 -6.26 -19.54 3.30
CA LEU A 36 -7.45 -18.85 3.81
C LEU A 36 -7.70 -17.55 3.05
N TRP A 37 -6.66 -16.78 2.74
CA TRP A 37 -6.76 -15.61 1.88
C TRP A 37 -7.28 -15.96 0.49
N VAL A 38 -6.70 -16.98 -0.15
CA VAL A 38 -7.11 -17.43 -1.49
C VAL A 38 -8.58 -17.86 -1.49
N MET A 39 -9.02 -18.60 -0.48
CA MET A 39 -10.42 -19.02 -0.31
C MET A 39 -11.33 -17.79 -0.20
N ALA A 40 -11.04 -16.88 0.73
CA ALA A 40 -11.88 -15.70 0.98
C ALA A 40 -12.00 -14.80 -0.26
N VAL A 41 -10.91 -14.58 -1.00
CA VAL A 41 -10.94 -13.78 -2.23
C VAL A 41 -11.73 -14.50 -3.33
N LYS A 42 -11.58 -15.83 -3.50
CA LYS A 42 -12.39 -16.59 -4.47
C LYS A 42 -13.89 -16.53 -4.14
N GLU A 43 -14.25 -16.66 -2.88
CA GLU A 43 -15.64 -16.54 -2.42
C GLU A 43 -16.21 -15.14 -2.68
N LEU A 44 -15.44 -14.10 -2.36
CA LEU A 44 -15.81 -12.72 -2.63
C LEU A 44 -16.05 -12.48 -4.12
N MET A 45 -15.17 -12.99 -4.99
CA MET A 45 -15.32 -12.85 -6.44
C MET A 45 -16.57 -13.58 -6.94
N ARG A 46 -16.90 -14.74 -6.38
CA ARG A 46 -18.15 -15.47 -6.68
C ARG A 46 -19.38 -14.66 -6.27
N GLU A 47 -19.40 -14.09 -5.07
CA GLU A 47 -20.50 -13.25 -4.57
C GLU A 47 -20.69 -11.99 -5.43
N MET A 48 -19.59 -11.35 -5.82
CA MET A 48 -19.59 -10.18 -6.69
C MET A 48 -19.88 -10.51 -8.17
N LYS A 49 -20.01 -11.81 -8.53
CA LYS A 49 -20.16 -12.30 -9.90
C LYS A 49 -19.04 -11.84 -10.84
N VAL A 50 -17.82 -11.73 -10.32
CA VAL A 50 -16.62 -11.34 -11.05
C VAL A 50 -15.79 -12.59 -11.36
N ASN A 51 -15.39 -12.75 -12.62
CA ASN A 51 -14.44 -13.80 -13.00
C ASN A 51 -13.01 -13.23 -12.91
N PRO A 52 -12.15 -13.72 -11.99
CA PRO A 52 -10.78 -13.22 -11.81
C PRO A 52 -9.97 -13.20 -13.11
N LYS A 53 -10.13 -14.21 -13.96
CA LYS A 53 -9.39 -14.35 -15.23
C LYS A 53 -9.77 -13.30 -16.28
N ARG A 54 -10.92 -12.62 -16.11
CA ARG A 54 -11.39 -11.56 -17.02
C ARG A 54 -11.02 -10.16 -16.54
N VAL A 55 -10.48 -10.03 -15.32
CA VAL A 55 -10.04 -8.74 -14.78
C VAL A 55 -8.67 -8.41 -15.37
N LYS A 56 -8.61 -7.32 -16.16
CA LYS A 56 -7.37 -6.88 -16.83
C LYS A 56 -6.56 -5.88 -16.01
N ASN A 57 -7.24 -4.97 -15.30
CA ASN A 57 -6.63 -3.87 -14.56
C ASN A 57 -6.80 -4.10 -13.06
N LEU A 58 -6.16 -5.14 -12.54
CA LEU A 58 -6.15 -5.41 -11.10
C LEU A 58 -5.18 -4.44 -10.41
N ILE A 59 -5.64 -3.77 -9.37
CA ILE A 59 -4.82 -2.96 -8.48
C ILE A 59 -5.00 -3.52 -7.06
N THR A 60 -3.88 -3.74 -6.36
CA THR A 60 -3.86 -4.28 -5.00
C THR A 60 -2.83 -3.55 -4.16
N GLY A 61 -2.99 -3.52 -2.85
CA GLY A 61 -2.06 -2.89 -1.92
C GLY A 61 -1.22 -3.90 -1.12
N LEU A 62 -0.03 -3.48 -0.71
CA LEU A 62 0.75 -4.10 0.35
C LEU A 62 0.59 -3.30 1.65
N ASN A 63 0.44 -4.02 2.76
CA ASN A 63 0.36 -3.47 4.10
C ASN A 63 1.66 -2.75 4.49
N GLY A 64 1.53 -1.60 5.17
CA GLY A 64 2.60 -0.75 5.69
C GLY A 64 3.69 -1.43 6.54
N THR A 65 3.44 -2.60 7.12
CA THR A 65 4.47 -3.37 7.85
C THR A 65 5.45 -4.07 6.90
N ASN A 66 5.01 -4.38 5.67
CA ASN A 66 5.81 -5.07 4.66
C ASN A 66 6.36 -4.14 3.57
N VAL A 67 5.96 -2.86 3.57
CA VAL A 67 6.38 -1.85 2.60
C VAL A 67 6.78 -0.56 3.31
N SER A 68 7.96 -0.03 2.98
CA SER A 68 8.44 1.26 3.47
C SER A 68 8.13 2.33 2.44
N VAL A 69 7.44 3.40 2.84
CA VAL A 69 7.17 4.59 2.01
C VAL A 69 7.76 5.82 2.69
N LYS A 70 8.68 6.51 2.01
CA LYS A 70 9.33 7.72 2.56
C LYS A 70 9.61 8.76 1.50
N GLN A 71 9.43 10.03 1.84
CA GLN A 71 10.01 11.11 1.07
C GLN A 71 11.46 11.36 1.50
N ILE A 72 12.38 11.39 0.53
CA ILE A 72 13.81 11.64 0.71
C ILE A 72 14.18 12.88 -0.11
N THR A 73 15.04 13.72 0.45
CA THR A 73 15.64 14.85 -0.26
C THR A 73 17.07 14.47 -0.66
N THR A 74 17.38 14.51 -1.95
CA THR A 74 18.68 14.09 -2.51
C THR A 74 19.14 15.05 -3.61
N MET A 75 20.39 14.92 -4.04
CA MET A 75 20.92 15.70 -5.18
C MET A 75 20.21 15.29 -6.47
N ASP A 76 20.00 16.26 -7.37
CA ASP A 76 19.56 15.96 -8.74
C ASP A 76 20.70 15.27 -9.51
N MET A 77 20.39 14.15 -10.14
CA MET A 77 21.37 13.31 -10.84
C MET A 77 20.68 12.51 -11.96
N PRO A 78 21.44 11.99 -12.96
CA PRO A 78 20.88 11.15 -14.00
C PRO A 78 20.11 9.94 -13.43
N GLU A 79 19.10 9.47 -14.15
CA GLU A 79 18.16 8.45 -13.67
C GLU A 79 18.82 7.16 -13.16
N ASP A 80 19.85 6.65 -13.87
CA ASP A 80 20.58 5.44 -13.48
C ASP A 80 21.36 5.60 -12.16
N GLU A 81 21.93 6.79 -11.95
CA GLU A 81 22.63 7.15 -10.71
C GLU A 81 21.64 7.32 -9.56
N LEU A 82 20.52 7.98 -9.84
CA LEU A 82 19.44 8.17 -8.87
C LEU A 82 18.87 6.83 -8.42
N PHE A 83 18.63 5.91 -9.35
CA PHE A 83 18.15 4.55 -9.05
C PHE A 83 19.15 3.80 -8.15
N SER A 84 20.44 3.89 -8.44
CA SER A 84 21.50 3.26 -7.64
C SER A 84 21.56 3.84 -6.22
N SER A 85 21.47 5.17 -6.11
CA SER A 85 21.43 5.90 -4.84
C SER A 85 20.19 5.54 -4.01
N MET A 86 19.01 5.55 -4.62
CA MET A 86 17.74 5.18 -3.98
C MET A 86 17.74 3.71 -3.53
N THR A 87 18.37 2.81 -4.29
CA THR A 87 18.54 1.41 -3.89
C THR A 87 19.36 1.30 -2.60
N PHE A 88 20.42 2.10 -2.46
CA PHE A 88 21.24 2.12 -1.25
C PHE A 88 20.49 2.70 -0.06
N GLU A 89 19.74 3.79 -0.25
CA GLU A 89 18.90 4.37 0.81
C GLU A 89 17.78 3.41 1.25
N ALA A 90 17.12 2.73 0.31
CA ALA A 90 16.06 1.76 0.61
C ALA A 90 16.55 0.63 1.53
N ARG A 91 17.76 0.11 1.31
CA ARG A 91 18.37 -0.97 2.11
C ARG A 91 18.54 -0.61 3.59
N LYS A 92 18.59 0.68 3.94
CA LYS A 92 18.69 1.13 5.33
C LYS A 92 17.34 1.07 6.06
N HIS A 93 16.25 0.87 5.33
CA HIS A 93 14.89 1.02 5.85
C HIS A 93 14.03 -0.23 5.71
N ILE A 94 14.44 -1.20 4.88
CA ILE A 94 13.78 -2.48 4.76
C ILE A 94 14.47 -3.50 5.69
N PRO A 95 13.71 -4.34 6.42
CA PRO A 95 14.28 -5.49 7.10
C PRO A 95 14.99 -6.40 6.10
N MET A 96 16.30 -6.56 6.24
CA MET A 96 17.08 -7.47 5.42
C MET A 96 16.81 -8.91 5.88
N ASP A 97 15.74 -9.52 5.39
CA ASP A 97 15.31 -10.89 5.68
C ASP A 97 16.08 -11.95 4.85
N GLY A 98 17.20 -11.57 4.25
CA GLY A 98 18.01 -12.37 3.33
C GLY A 98 17.52 -12.32 1.88
N SER A 99 16.44 -11.61 1.57
CA SER A 99 15.97 -11.41 0.19
C SER A 99 16.32 -10.03 -0.37
N ASP A 100 16.35 -9.93 -1.70
CA ASP A 100 16.66 -8.69 -2.40
C ASP A 100 15.57 -7.62 -2.16
N ALA A 101 15.98 -6.35 -2.10
CA ALA A 101 15.05 -5.23 -2.09
C ALA A 101 14.44 -5.02 -3.48
N ILE A 102 13.13 -4.79 -3.54
CA ILE A 102 12.43 -4.23 -4.69
C ILE A 102 12.12 -2.78 -4.33
N ILE A 103 12.49 -1.87 -5.21
CA ILE A 103 12.30 -0.43 -5.03
C ILE A 103 11.55 0.15 -6.21
N ASP A 104 10.83 1.23 -5.94
CA ASP A 104 10.30 2.14 -6.94
C ASP A 104 10.35 3.56 -6.37
N PHE A 105 10.45 4.57 -7.23
CA PHE A 105 10.48 5.95 -6.77
C PHE A 105 9.83 6.93 -7.74
N GLN A 106 9.35 8.04 -7.18
CA GLN A 106 8.74 9.14 -7.92
C GLN A 106 9.41 10.45 -7.52
N VAL A 107 9.97 11.18 -8.49
CA VAL A 107 10.48 12.54 -8.24
C VAL A 107 9.29 13.50 -8.14
N PHE A 108 9.19 14.22 -7.03
CA PHE A 108 8.17 15.26 -6.81
C PHE A 108 8.58 16.61 -7.39
N GLY A 109 9.88 16.88 -7.48
CA GLY A 109 10.45 18.09 -8.06
C GLY A 109 11.55 18.70 -7.19
N PRO A 110 11.98 19.94 -7.50
CA PRO A 110 12.99 20.65 -6.73
C PRO A 110 12.54 20.90 -5.29
N ASN A 111 13.46 20.74 -4.35
CA ASN A 111 13.20 21.02 -2.95
C ASN A 111 13.10 22.55 -2.74
N PRO A 112 12.07 23.04 -2.02
CA PRO A 112 11.87 24.48 -1.85
C PRO A 112 12.86 25.15 -0.88
N LYS A 113 13.60 24.37 -0.08
CA LYS A 113 14.52 24.86 0.96
C LYS A 113 15.98 24.66 0.60
N GLU A 114 16.30 23.61 -0.15
CA GLU A 114 17.66 23.21 -0.49
C GLU A 114 17.90 23.33 -2.00
N VAL A 115 18.81 24.23 -2.37
CA VAL A 115 19.22 24.46 -3.76
C VAL A 115 19.88 23.20 -4.32
N ASP A 116 19.63 22.89 -5.60
CA ASP A 116 20.15 21.73 -6.34
C ASP A 116 19.73 20.36 -5.78
N LYS A 117 18.70 20.32 -4.93
CA LYS A 117 18.11 19.08 -4.43
C LYS A 117 16.71 18.87 -4.95
N ILE A 118 16.32 17.60 -5.02
CA ILE A 118 15.00 17.12 -5.38
C ILE A 118 14.38 16.33 -4.23
N ASP A 119 13.06 16.43 -4.14
CA ASP A 119 12.26 15.57 -3.27
C ASP A 119 11.79 14.34 -4.06
N VAL A 120 12.00 13.16 -3.48
CA VAL A 120 11.70 11.87 -4.09
C VAL A 120 10.88 11.03 -3.12
N GLY A 121 9.72 10.55 -3.57
CA GLY A 121 8.96 9.51 -2.87
C GLY A 121 9.54 8.15 -3.18
N LEU A 122 10.17 7.50 -2.20
CA LEU A 122 10.73 6.16 -2.30
C LEU A 122 9.79 5.14 -1.68
N VAL A 123 9.48 4.08 -2.42
CA VAL A 123 8.75 2.90 -1.97
C VAL A 123 9.66 1.69 -2.06
N ALA A 124 9.67 0.87 -1.02
CA ALA A 124 10.52 -0.30 -1.00
C ALA A 124 9.91 -1.46 -0.21
N CYS A 125 10.03 -2.68 -0.73
CA CYS A 125 9.66 -3.92 -0.06
C CYS A 125 10.68 -5.03 -0.36
N THR A 126 10.55 -6.18 0.29
CA THR A 126 11.39 -7.33 -0.04
C THR A 126 10.82 -8.13 -1.21
N LYS A 127 11.69 -8.76 -2.01
CA LYS A 127 11.28 -9.66 -3.10
C LYS A 127 10.42 -10.82 -2.61
N LYS A 128 10.67 -11.29 -1.38
CA LYS A 128 9.86 -12.31 -0.71
C LYS A 128 8.41 -11.84 -0.52
N VAL A 129 8.21 -10.64 0.02
CA VAL A 129 6.86 -10.04 0.22
C VAL A 129 6.14 -9.89 -1.11
N SER A 130 6.79 -9.28 -2.10
CA SER A 130 6.19 -9.04 -3.42
C SER A 130 5.79 -10.34 -4.11
N ASN A 131 6.67 -11.34 -4.14
CA ASN A 131 6.38 -12.63 -4.75
C ASN A 131 5.26 -13.38 -4.02
N ALA A 132 5.24 -13.37 -2.68
CA ALA A 132 4.17 -14.03 -1.92
C ALA A 132 2.79 -13.44 -2.25
N HIS A 133 2.71 -12.12 -2.40
CA HIS A 133 1.49 -11.42 -2.82
C HIS A 133 1.09 -11.77 -4.25
N ILE A 134 2.04 -11.69 -5.20
CA ILE A 134 1.83 -12.06 -6.61
C ILE A 134 1.33 -13.51 -6.75
N ASP A 135 1.92 -14.44 -6.00
CA ASP A 135 1.57 -15.86 -6.04
C ASP A 135 0.19 -16.14 -5.44
N LEU A 136 -0.24 -15.36 -4.45
CA LEU A 136 -1.61 -15.39 -3.93
C LEU A 136 -2.60 -14.96 -5.01
N LEU A 137 -2.34 -13.85 -5.70
CA LEU A 137 -3.20 -13.33 -6.77
C LEU A 137 -3.32 -14.32 -7.94
N LYS A 138 -2.21 -14.94 -8.34
CA LYS A 138 -2.20 -15.98 -9.38
C LYS A 138 -3.01 -17.21 -8.99
N GLU A 139 -2.94 -17.64 -7.73
CA GLU A 139 -3.69 -18.80 -7.23
C GLU A 139 -5.21 -18.55 -7.17
N VAL A 140 -5.61 -17.29 -6.95
CA VAL A 140 -7.01 -16.85 -7.12
C VAL A 140 -7.44 -16.90 -8.59
N GLY A 141 -6.51 -16.69 -9.52
CA GLY A 141 -6.73 -16.70 -10.96
C GLY A 141 -6.69 -15.31 -11.60
N PHE A 142 -6.17 -14.31 -10.88
CA PHE A 142 -5.92 -12.98 -11.44
C PHE A 142 -4.61 -12.94 -12.24
N THR A 143 -4.56 -12.01 -13.19
CA THR A 143 -3.29 -11.50 -13.72
C THR A 143 -2.88 -10.31 -12.85
N PRO A 144 -1.76 -10.37 -12.11
CA PRO A 144 -1.29 -9.24 -11.31
C PRO A 144 -1.09 -8.00 -12.18
N GLY A 145 -1.64 -6.87 -11.73
CA GLY A 145 -1.44 -5.56 -12.35
C GLY A 145 -0.55 -4.69 -11.46
N ILE A 146 -1.11 -3.60 -10.95
CA ILE A 146 -0.39 -2.67 -10.07
C ILE A 146 -0.42 -3.19 -8.62
N VAL A 147 0.75 -3.21 -7.99
CA VAL A 147 0.90 -3.43 -6.55
C VAL A 147 1.32 -2.11 -5.94
N ASP A 148 0.41 -1.49 -5.20
CA ASP A 148 0.57 -0.20 -4.54
C ASP A 148 0.91 -0.40 -3.04
N ALA A 149 1.21 0.68 -2.34
CA ALA A 149 1.35 0.71 -0.88
C ALA A 149 0.13 1.35 -0.24
N ASP A 150 -0.39 0.77 0.85
CA ASP A 150 -1.60 1.25 1.52
C ASP A 150 -1.56 2.75 1.90
N PRO A 151 -0.44 3.32 2.42
CA PRO A 151 -0.34 4.75 2.71
C PRO A 151 -0.53 5.66 1.48
N ILE A 152 -0.10 5.19 0.31
CA ILE A 152 -0.26 5.92 -0.96
C ILE A 152 -1.70 5.78 -1.45
N ALA A 153 -2.24 4.57 -1.39
CA ALA A 153 -3.60 4.28 -1.81
C ALA A 153 -4.64 5.10 -1.03
N ILE A 154 -4.52 5.22 0.29
CA ILE A 154 -5.42 6.04 1.10
C ILE A 154 -5.29 7.54 0.81
N THR A 155 -4.06 8.01 0.56
CA THR A 155 -3.81 9.41 0.17
C THR A 155 -4.46 9.74 -1.17
N ASN A 156 -4.33 8.85 -2.15
CA ASN A 156 -4.97 8.98 -3.46
C ASN A 156 -6.50 8.95 -3.35
N ALA A 157 -7.04 8.07 -2.51
CA ALA A 157 -8.49 8.00 -2.26
C ALA A 157 -9.01 9.29 -1.62
N PHE A 158 -8.30 9.83 -0.63
CA PHE A 158 -8.64 11.11 0.00
C PHE A 158 -8.60 12.25 -1.03
N GLY A 159 -7.52 12.36 -1.81
CA GLY A 159 -7.35 13.39 -2.84
C GLY A 159 -8.34 13.31 -4.00
N ASN A 160 -8.96 12.15 -4.23
CA ASN A 160 -10.02 12.02 -5.22
C ASN A 160 -11.38 12.51 -4.69
N ALA A 161 -11.61 12.40 -3.38
CA ALA A 161 -12.88 12.76 -2.75
C ALA A 161 -12.89 14.16 -2.13
N ASN A 162 -11.72 14.69 -1.79
CA ASN A 162 -11.56 15.95 -1.07
C ASN A 162 -10.43 16.78 -1.68
N GLU A 163 -10.48 18.09 -1.49
CA GLU A 163 -9.38 18.99 -1.81
C GLU A 163 -8.38 19.02 -0.65
N PHE A 164 -7.08 19.03 -0.99
CA PHE A 164 -6.04 19.28 0.00
C PHE A 164 -6.04 20.76 0.40
N PRO A 165 -5.94 21.07 1.71
CA PRO A 165 -5.90 22.44 2.18
C PRO A 165 -4.69 23.19 1.58
N GLU A 166 -4.86 24.48 1.32
CA GLU A 166 -3.78 25.35 0.80
C GLU A 166 -2.68 25.60 1.84
N GLU A 167 -3.05 25.57 3.13
CA GLU A 167 -2.15 25.70 4.27
C GLU A 167 -2.41 24.61 5.30
N GLY A 168 -1.34 24.13 5.94
CA GLY A 168 -1.38 23.03 6.89
C GLY A 168 -1.31 21.65 6.22
N ALA A 169 -1.50 20.62 7.03
CA ALA A 169 -1.42 19.23 6.63
C ALA A 169 -2.68 18.46 7.03
N ILE A 170 -3.05 17.48 6.21
CA ILE A 170 -4.01 16.46 6.62
C ILE A 170 -3.29 15.38 7.42
N VAL A 171 -4.02 14.78 8.36
CA VAL A 171 -3.56 13.62 9.12
C VAL A 171 -4.59 12.51 8.90
N LEU A 172 -4.17 11.44 8.24
CA LEU A 172 -4.98 10.24 8.01
C LEU A 172 -4.45 9.14 8.91
N LEU A 173 -5.33 8.56 9.72
CA LEU A 173 -5.03 7.38 10.52
C LEU A 173 -5.90 6.23 10.03
N ASP A 174 -5.28 5.29 9.33
CA ASP A 174 -5.90 4.03 8.92
C ASP A 174 -5.68 2.98 10.01
N ILE A 175 -6.74 2.58 10.69
CA ILE A 175 -6.69 1.61 11.79
C ILE A 175 -7.06 0.24 11.25
N GLY A 176 -6.05 -0.58 10.99
CA GLY A 176 -6.21 -1.95 10.54
C GLY A 176 -6.43 -2.94 11.69
N SER A 177 -6.46 -4.23 11.34
CA SER A 177 -6.60 -5.32 12.31
C SER A 177 -5.33 -5.52 13.14
N VAL A 178 -4.17 -5.63 12.50
CA VAL A 178 -2.88 -5.92 13.16
C VAL A 178 -1.99 -4.68 13.32
N SER A 179 -2.10 -3.72 12.41
CA SER A 179 -1.31 -2.50 12.40
C SER A 179 -2.17 -1.32 11.97
N SER A 180 -1.70 -0.11 12.25
CA SER A 180 -2.32 1.14 11.85
C SER A 180 -1.32 1.99 11.08
N SER A 181 -1.76 2.62 10.00
CA SER A 181 -0.93 3.52 9.20
C SER A 181 -1.31 4.97 9.44
N LEU A 182 -0.32 5.78 9.82
CA LEU A 182 -0.43 7.23 9.91
C LEU A 182 0.17 7.86 8.65
N VAL A 183 -0.60 8.70 7.98
CA VAL A 183 -0.13 9.55 6.89
C VAL A 183 -0.33 11.01 7.27
N VAL A 184 0.71 11.82 7.07
CA VAL A 184 0.64 13.27 7.23
C VAL A 184 1.11 13.90 5.94
N TRP A 185 0.27 14.75 5.32
CA TRP A 185 0.62 15.42 4.08
C TRP A 185 -0.01 16.80 3.94
N GLY A 186 0.81 17.79 3.62
CA GLY A 186 0.42 19.12 3.20
C GLY A 186 1.04 19.44 1.84
N ARG A 187 0.38 20.28 1.03
CA ARG A 187 0.86 20.62 -0.33
C ARG A 187 2.27 21.21 -0.36
N LYS A 188 2.70 21.83 0.74
CA LYS A 188 4.01 22.50 0.91
C LYS A 188 4.93 21.75 1.87
N ASP A 189 4.48 20.61 2.40
CA ASP A 189 5.15 19.86 3.45
C ASP A 189 5.59 18.47 2.96
N GLN A 190 6.53 17.87 3.70
CA GLN A 190 7.03 16.55 3.41
C GLN A 190 5.92 15.49 3.57
N PHE A 191 5.81 14.60 2.59
CA PHE A 191 4.98 13.40 2.71
C PHE A 191 5.58 12.48 3.77
N PHE A 192 4.85 12.34 4.87
CA PHE A 192 5.27 11.55 6.02
C PHE A 192 4.33 10.38 6.21
N THR A 193 4.90 9.19 6.41
CA THR A 193 4.15 8.00 6.80
C THR A 193 4.81 7.31 7.97
N ARG A 194 3.99 6.67 8.80
CA ARG A 194 4.44 5.86 9.94
C ARG A 194 3.54 4.65 10.10
N ASP A 195 4.14 3.48 10.14
CA ASP A 195 3.44 2.28 10.60
C ASP A 195 3.48 2.19 12.13
N ILE A 196 2.35 1.84 12.72
CA ILE A 196 2.15 1.65 14.15
C ILE A 196 1.74 0.18 14.31
N PRO A 197 2.55 -0.66 14.98
CA PRO A 197 2.28 -2.09 15.14
C PRO A 197 1.19 -2.36 16.19
N ILE A 198 0.09 -1.62 16.10
CA ILE A 198 -1.10 -1.72 16.95
C ILE A 198 -2.29 -1.58 16.02
N GLY A 199 -3.27 -2.46 16.19
CA GLY A 199 -4.52 -2.47 15.42
C GLY A 199 -5.65 -3.06 16.25
N GLY A 200 -6.83 -3.19 15.65
CA GLY A 200 -8.05 -3.69 16.31
C GLY A 200 -7.88 -5.00 17.07
N TYR A 201 -7.06 -5.92 16.57
CA TYR A 201 -6.76 -7.21 17.21
C TYR A 201 -6.24 -7.06 18.64
N HIS A 202 -5.35 -6.10 18.89
CA HIS A 202 -4.74 -5.88 20.20
C HIS A 202 -5.77 -5.43 21.24
N PHE A 203 -6.73 -4.61 20.82
CA PHE A 203 -7.82 -4.18 21.70
C PHE A 203 -8.81 -5.32 21.97
N ILE A 204 -9.08 -6.16 20.97
CA ILE A 204 -10.00 -7.30 21.11
C ILE A 204 -9.38 -8.39 21.97
N SER A 205 -8.08 -8.67 21.82
CA SER A 205 -7.38 -9.68 22.62
C SER A 205 -7.33 -9.31 24.10
N ASP A 206 -7.26 -8.02 24.43
CA ASP A 206 -7.27 -7.54 25.81
C ASP A 206 -8.66 -7.67 26.49
N LEU A 207 -9.73 -7.84 25.71
CA LEU A 207 -11.10 -8.03 26.22
C LEU A 207 -11.45 -9.48 26.52
N SER A 208 -10.68 -10.43 25.99
CA SER A 208 -10.90 -11.90 26.09
C SER A 208 -10.06 -12.55 27.18
#